data_AF-A0A3B0WK18-F1
#
_entry.id   AF-A0A3B0WK18-F1
#
_cell.length_a   1.000
_cell.length_b   1.000
_cell.length_c   1.000
_cell.angle_alpha   90.00
_cell.angle_beta   90.00
_cell.angle_gamma   90.00
#
_symmetry.space_group_name_H-M   'P 1'
#
loop_
_entity.id
_entity.type
_entity.pdbx_description
1 polymer ?
#
loop_
_entity_poly.entity_id
_entity_poly.type
_entity_poly.pdbx_seq_one_letter_code
_entity_poly.pdbx_strand_id
1 'polypeptide(L)'
;MSGGIQLSSEMIADVKAVVMKNDPAADNDLYFMQYLSAITGYVLAHQDQPDLDKKSLLSDLSHFMGQVLNQVEQDMKPAEDAFGVWKPGDS
;
A
#
# COMPACT_ATOMS: atom_id res chain seq x y z
N MET A 1 19.39 0.49 4.69
CA MET A 1 18.25 1.40 4.48
C MET A 1 17.40 0.79 3.38
N SER A 2 16.32 0.08 3.70
CA SER A 2 15.46 -0.55 2.70
C SER A 2 14.67 0.53 1.97
N GLY A 3 14.95 0.72 0.68
CA GLY A 3 14.21 1.62 -0.21
C GLY A 3 12.81 1.09 -0.48
N GLY A 4 11.90 1.27 0.47
CA GLY A 4 10.48 0.93 0.31
C GLY A 4 9.77 1.89 -0.65
N ILE A 5 8.66 1.43 -1.24
CA ILE A 5 7.77 2.29 -2.02
C ILE A 5 7.19 3.35 -1.09
N GLN A 6 7.33 4.63 -1.46
CA GLN A 6 6.71 5.74 -0.71
C GLN A 6 5.31 5.99 -1.25
N LEU A 7 4.31 5.73 -0.42
CA LEU A 7 2.91 6.05 -0.70
C LEU A 7 2.55 7.34 0.06
N SER A 8 2.17 8.39 -0.66
CA SER A 8 1.55 9.58 -0.06
C SER A 8 0.04 9.52 -0.24
N SER A 9 -0.70 10.10 0.71
CA SER A 9 -2.16 10.18 0.65
C SER A 9 -2.64 10.90 -0.62
N GLU A 10 -1.89 11.93 -1.05
CA GLU A 10 -2.15 12.67 -2.30
C GLU A 10 -2.02 11.77 -3.54
N MET A 11 -0.94 11.00 -3.65
CA MET A 11 -0.76 10.08 -4.78
C MET A 11 -1.89 9.05 -4.86
N ILE A 12 -2.30 8.48 -3.72
CA ILE A 12 -3.41 7.51 -3.69
C ILE A 12 -4.73 8.17 -4.11
N ALA A 13 -4.99 9.40 -3.66
CA ALA A 13 -6.18 10.16 -4.05
C ALA A 13 -6.21 10.46 -5.55
N ASP A 14 -5.08 10.84 -6.14
CA ASP A 14 -4.97 11.10 -7.58
C ASP A 14 -5.23 9.85 -8.41
N VAL A 15 -4.66 8.70 -8.02
CA VAL A 15 -4.93 7.43 -8.70
C VAL A 15 -6.42 7.06 -8.61
N LYS A 16 -7.02 7.18 -7.42
CA LYS A 16 -8.46 6.92 -7.23
C LYS A 16 -9.31 7.83 -8.12
N ALA A 17 -8.97 9.11 -8.21
CA ALA A 17 -9.67 10.06 -9.07
C ALA A 17 -9.60 9.67 -10.56
N VAL A 18 -8.48 9.14 -11.04
CA VAL A 18 -8.36 8.64 -12.43
C VAL A 18 -9.27 7.43 -12.66
N VAL A 19 -9.32 6.49 -11.72
CA VAL A 19 -10.20 5.31 -11.85
C VAL A 19 -11.67 5.76 -11.83
N MET A 20 -12.05 6.65 -10.89
CA MET A 20 -13.41 7.16 -10.76
C MET A 20 -13.92 7.95 -11.97
N LYS A 21 -13.03 8.59 -12.72
CA LYS A 21 -13.39 9.24 -14.00
C LYS A 21 -13.92 8.25 -15.04
N ASN A 22 -13.51 6.99 -14.97
CA ASN A 22 -13.92 5.93 -15.90
C ASN A 22 -15.05 5.07 -15.32
N ASP A 23 -15.02 4.79 -14.01
CA ASP A 23 -16.08 4.08 -13.30
C ASP A 23 -16.34 4.73 -11.92
N PRO A 24 -17.44 5.50 -11.77
CA PRO A 24 -17.81 6.12 -10.50
C PRO A 24 -18.01 5.14 -9.33
N ALA A 25 -18.28 3.86 -9.59
CA ALA A 25 -18.42 2.86 -8.54
C ALA A 25 -17.10 2.62 -7.77
N ALA A 26 -15.96 3.03 -8.34
CA ALA A 26 -14.65 2.98 -7.69
C ALA A 26 -14.48 3.99 -6.53
N ASP A 27 -15.51 4.79 -6.20
CA ASP A 27 -15.54 5.53 -4.93
C ASP A 27 -15.50 4.59 -3.72
N ASN A 28 -15.98 3.35 -3.86
CA ASN A 28 -15.82 2.31 -2.84
C ASN A 28 -14.38 1.78 -2.85
N ASP A 29 -13.67 1.90 -1.71
CA ASP A 29 -12.27 1.49 -1.61
C ASP A 29 -12.02 0.00 -1.87
N LEU A 30 -12.95 -0.89 -1.49
CA LEU A 30 -12.82 -2.31 -1.78
C LEU A 30 -12.93 -2.61 -3.28
N TYR A 31 -13.70 -1.80 -4.00
CA TYR A 31 -13.82 -1.91 -5.45
C TYR A 31 -12.65 -1.24 -6.16
N PHE A 32 -12.17 -0.10 -5.67
CA PHE A 32 -10.93 0.54 -6.14
C PHE A 32 -9.72 -0.41 -6.04
N MET A 33 -9.59 -1.18 -4.95
CA MET A 33 -8.52 -2.18 -4.82
C MET A 33 -8.58 -3.29 -5.90
N GLN A 34 -9.77 -3.63 -6.39
CA GLN A 34 -9.92 -4.58 -7.49
C GLN A 34 -9.37 -4.00 -8.80
N TYR A 35 -9.58 -2.70 -9.05
CA TYR A 35 -8.97 -2.00 -10.18
C TYR A 35 -7.45 -2.01 -10.12
N LEU A 36 -6.86 -1.72 -8.96
CA LEU A 36 -5.40 -1.76 -8.80
C LEU A 36 -4.85 -3.16 -9.11
N SER A 37 -5.51 -4.21 -8.60
CA SER A 37 -5.14 -5.60 -8.87
C SER A 37 -5.26 -5.96 -10.36
N ALA A 38 -6.34 -5.52 -11.02
CA ALA A 38 -6.55 -5.73 -12.44
C ALA A 38 -5.52 -4.99 -13.31
N ILE A 39 -5.17 -3.75 -12.95
CA ILE A 39 -4.12 -2.96 -13.62
C ILE A 39 -2.78 -3.68 -13.52
N THR A 40 -2.40 -4.21 -12.35
CA THR A 40 -1.19 -5.01 -12.18
C THR A 40 -1.17 -6.20 -13.13
N GLY A 41 -2.26 -6.98 -13.18
CA GLY A 41 -2.40 -8.12 -14.09
C GLY A 41 -2.31 -7.71 -15.57
N TYR A 42 -2.97 -6.62 -15.95
CA TYR A 42 -2.96 -6.07 -17.30
C TYR A 42 -1.54 -5.65 -17.73
N VAL A 43 -0.84 -4.87 -16.89
CA VAL A 43 0.53 -4.41 -17.17
C VAL A 43 1.49 -5.60 -17.28
N LEU A 44 1.34 -6.60 -16.42
CA LEU A 44 2.17 -7.80 -16.45
C LEU A 44 1.91 -8.68 -17.68
N ALA A 45 0.65 -8.78 -18.12
CA ALA A 45 0.29 -9.53 -19.32
C ALA A 45 1.02 -8.99 -20.56
N HIS A 46 1.23 -7.68 -20.63
CA HIS A 46 1.92 -7.00 -21.73
C HIS A 46 3.45 -7.09 -21.70
N GLN A 47 4.06 -7.67 -20.66
CA GLN A 47 5.51 -7.86 -20.63
C GLN A 47 5.92 -8.97 -21.61
N ASP A 48 6.91 -8.70 -22.45
CA ASP A 48 7.40 -9.58 -23.51
C ASP A 48 8.78 -10.19 -23.22
N GLN A 49 9.33 -9.95 -22.03
CA GLN A 49 10.58 -10.53 -21.59
C GLN A 49 10.52 -12.07 -21.62
N PRO A 50 11.37 -12.75 -22.40
CA PRO A 50 11.22 -14.17 -22.71
C PRO A 50 11.38 -15.10 -21.50
N ASP A 51 12.17 -14.70 -20.51
CA ASP A 51 12.45 -15.49 -19.29
C ASP A 51 11.67 -14.99 -18.07
N LEU A 52 10.72 -14.06 -18.25
CA LEU A 52 9.93 -13.54 -17.15
C LEU A 52 8.88 -14.56 -16.69
N ASP A 53 9.09 -15.15 -15.51
CA ASP A 53 8.06 -15.91 -14.83
C ASP A 53 7.01 -14.96 -14.22
N LYS A 54 6.00 -14.65 -15.04
CA LYS A 54 4.87 -13.79 -14.64
C LYS A 54 4.13 -14.33 -13.41
N LYS A 55 4.05 -15.65 -13.23
CA LYS A 55 3.35 -16.25 -12.07
C LYS A 55 4.17 -16.09 -10.80
N SER A 56 5.47 -16.33 -10.87
CA SER A 56 6.37 -16.06 -9.74
C SER A 56 6.31 -14.59 -9.35
N LEU A 57 6.37 -13.67 -10.32
CA LEU A 57 6.29 -12.24 -10.04
C LEU A 57 4.97 -11.84 -9.38
N LEU A 58 3.83 -12.42 -9.79
CA LEU A 58 2.55 -12.18 -9.09
C LEU A 58 2.59 -12.64 -7.63
N SER A 59 3.22 -13.77 -7.35
CA SER A 59 3.41 -14.27 -5.98
C SER A 59 4.28 -13.31 -5.16
N ASP A 60 5.38 -12.82 -5.74
CA ASP A 60 6.28 -11.88 -5.09
C ASP A 60 5.58 -10.54 -4.80
N LEU A 61 4.77 -10.05 -5.76
CA LEU A 61 3.94 -8.84 -5.57
C LEU A 61 2.90 -9.04 -4.46
N SER A 62 2.26 -10.21 -4.38
CA SER A 62 1.33 -10.53 -3.29
C SER A 62 2.01 -10.52 -1.92
N HIS A 63 3.22 -11.10 -1.84
CA HIS A 63 4.00 -11.08 -0.61
C HIS A 63 4.40 -9.64 -0.22
N PHE A 64 4.87 -8.86 -1.18
CA PHE A 64 5.24 -7.46 -0.98
C PHE A 64 4.05 -6.61 -0.52
N MET A 65 2.86 -6.77 -1.12
CA MET A 65 1.64 -6.08 -0.67
C MET A 65 1.31 -6.40 0.80
N GLY A 66 1.49 -7.66 1.22
CA GLY A 66 1.33 -8.05 2.63
C GLY A 66 2.34 -7.37 3.57
N GLN A 67 3.58 -7.20 3.14
CA GLN A 67 4.58 -6.45 3.90
C GLN A 67 4.21 -4.96 4.04
N VAL A 68 3.73 -4.33 2.96
CA VAL A 68 3.28 -2.93 2.99
C VAL A 68 2.09 -2.76 3.93
N LEU A 69 1.11 -3.66 3.89
CA LEU A 69 -0.03 -3.65 4.82
C LEU A 69 0.46 -3.69 6.27
N ASN A 70 1.30 -4.66 6.61
CA ASN A 70 1.84 -4.80 7.96
C ASN A 70 2.60 -3.56 8.42
N GLN A 71 3.38 -2.94 7.52
CA GLN A 71 4.12 -1.72 7.82
C GLN A 71 3.17 -0.55 8.12
N VAL A 72 2.18 -0.31 7.26
CA VAL A 72 1.20 0.77 7.44
C VAL A 72 0.40 0.56 8.73
N GLU A 73 -0.04 -0.66 9.02
CA GLU A 73 -0.76 -0.97 10.27
C GLU A 73 0.13 -0.78 11.51
N GLN A 74 1.43 -1.02 11.41
CA GLN A 74 2.39 -0.72 12.49
C GLN A 74 2.55 0.78 12.70
N ASP A 75 2.69 1.55 11.61
CA ASP A 75 2.84 3.01 11.67
C ASP A 75 1.56 3.72 12.15
N MET A 76 0.39 3.11 11.97
CA MET A 76 -0.89 3.60 12.48
C MET A 76 -1.10 3.34 13.98
N LYS A 77 -0.30 2.48 14.62
CA LYS A 77 -0.41 2.28 16.07
C LYS A 77 0.07 3.54 16.78
N PRO A 78 -0.71 4.10 17.73
CA PRO A 78 -0.22 5.18 18.57
C PRO A 78 1.09 4.73 19.24
N ALA A 79 2.10 5.62 19.27
CA ALA A 79 3.23 5.39 20.15
C ALA A 79 2.68 5.22 21.56
N GLU A 80 2.88 4.05 22.17
CA GLU A 80 2.57 3.87 23.58
C GLU A 80 3.38 4.93 24.34
N ASP A 81 2.67 5.93 24.88
CA ASP A 81 3.25 6.95 25.71
C ASP A 81 4.07 6.25 26.80
N ALA A 82 5.39 6.33 26.69
CA ALA A 82 6.27 6.15 27.82
C ALA A 82 5.99 7.31 28.78
N PHE A 83 4.88 7.21 29.52
CA PHE A 83 4.55 8.02 30.67
C PHE A 83 5.62 7.79 31.73
N GLY A 84 6.76 8.45 31.55
CA GLY A 84 7.65 8.80 32.64
C GLY A 84 6.87 9.69 33.59
N VAL A 85 6.27 9.07 34.60
CA VAL A 85 5.69 9.75 35.76
C VAL A 85 6.76 10.67 36.35
N TRP A 86 6.74 11.96 36.01
CA TRP A 86 7.47 12.96 36.75
C TRP A 86 6.63 13.34 37.97
N LYS A 87 7.13 13.03 39.17
CA LYS A 87 6.59 13.58 40.42
C LYS A 87 7.39 14.84 40.77
N PRO A 88 6.80 16.04 40.79
CA PRO A 88 7.51 17.23 41.24
C PRO A 88 7.75 17.16 42.75
N GLY A 89 9.00 17.31 43.21
CA GLY A 89 9.28 17.94 44.51
C GLY A 89 9.87 17.10 45.66
N ASP A 90 10.46 15.92 45.45
CA ASP A 90 11.38 15.34 46.45
C ASP A 90 12.75 16.04 46.37
N SER A 91 12.85 17.27 46.91
CA SER A 91 13.91 17.80 47.80
C SER A 91 13.67 19.28 48.13
#